data_AF-A0A954X5M2-F1
#
_entry.id   AF-A0A954X5M2-F1
#
_cell.length_a   1.000
_cell.length_b   1.000
_cell.length_c   1.000
_cell.angle_alpha   90.00
_cell.angle_beta   90.00
_cell.angle_gamma   90.00
#
_symmetry.space_group_name_H-M   'P 1'
#
loop_
_entity.id
_entity.type
_entity.pdbx_description
1 polymer ?
#
loop_
_entity_poly.entity_id
_entity_poly.type
_entity_poly.pdbx_seq_one_letter_code
_entity_poly.pdbx_strand_id
1 'polypeptide(L)'
;MRAFLISLPEDSTRRQSGLSKIRAAGIAYEISDGVEAKKWTADALRQACVPGSRLKPGEVGCYLAHLRTMQRIVEYDLPWAVVLEDDFCYEAEPDFGLAEIGNFLPKEFDYIHLQRDWGWNRRLRVSPHCQWFERIHGTPLGTTGYIVANRFCRVMLRNFSRCEMAIDQLLSRASETHMFFRTRKPIVGIQEGLGTVIHDE
;
A
#
# COMPACT_ATOMS: atom_id res chain seq x y z
N MET A 1 16.86 -0.36 4.97
CA MET A 1 15.42 -0.49 4.65
C MET A 1 14.63 0.36 5.64
N ARG A 2 13.62 1.10 5.16
CA ARG A 2 12.68 1.83 6.01
C ARG A 2 11.25 1.42 5.66
N ALA A 3 10.41 1.28 6.68
CA ALA A 3 8.99 0.99 6.53
C ALA A 3 8.14 2.19 6.95
N PHE A 4 6.94 2.31 6.38
CA PHE A 4 5.92 3.25 6.79
C PHE A 4 4.68 2.48 7.21
N LEU A 5 4.18 2.74 8.41
CA LEU A 5 2.91 2.20 8.90
C LEU A 5 1.83 3.28 8.74
N ILE A 6 0.91 3.08 7.82
CA ILE A 6 -0.26 3.93 7.63
C ILE A 6 -1.28 3.57 8.71
N SER A 7 -1.61 4.56 9.54
CA SER A 7 -2.59 4.42 10.61
C SER A 7 -3.21 5.79 10.87
N LEU A 8 -4.48 5.82 11.27
CA LEU A 8 -5.07 7.08 11.71
C LEU A 8 -4.32 7.64 12.94
N PRO A 9 -4.33 8.98 13.15
CA PRO A 9 -3.64 9.61 14.27
C PRO A 9 -4.07 9.12 15.66
N GLU A 10 -5.26 8.52 15.78
CA GLU A 10 -5.82 8.04 17.04
C GLU A 10 -5.13 6.75 17.53
N ASP A 11 -4.93 6.63 18.85
CA ASP A 11 -4.38 5.42 19.50
C ASP A 11 -5.45 4.31 19.56
N SER A 12 -5.76 3.76 18.40
CA SER A 12 -6.75 2.71 18.22
C SER A 12 -6.14 1.31 18.43
N THR A 13 -7.00 0.33 18.70
CA THR A 13 -6.62 -1.09 18.72
C THR A 13 -5.91 -1.52 17.43
N ARG A 14 -6.32 -0.98 16.27
CA ARG A 14 -5.66 -1.19 14.98
C ARG A 14 -4.22 -0.69 15.01
N ARG A 15 -4.01 0.58 15.39
CA ARG A 15 -2.68 1.17 15.50
C ARG A 15 -1.77 0.40 16.44
N GLN A 16 -2.26 0.03 17.62
CA GLN A 16 -1.49 -0.75 18.60
C GLN A 16 -1.12 -2.14 18.05
N SER A 17 -2.04 -2.79 17.34
CA SER A 17 -1.80 -4.07 16.67
C SER A 17 -0.68 -3.96 15.63
N GLY A 18 -0.78 -3.02 14.70
CA GLY A 18 0.24 -2.78 13.69
C GLY A 18 1.60 -2.42 14.28
N LEU A 19 1.62 -1.56 15.31
CA LEU A 19 2.84 -1.17 16.02
C LEU A 19 3.52 -2.34 16.72
N SER A 20 2.75 -3.20 17.39
CA SER A 20 3.30 -4.40 18.04
C SER A 20 4.00 -5.30 17.04
N LYS A 21 3.34 -5.57 15.90
CA LYS A 21 3.86 -6.44 14.83
C LYS A 21 5.12 -5.87 14.18
N ILE A 22 5.11 -4.60 13.78
CA ILE A 22 6.26 -4.01 13.07
C ILE A 22 7.49 -3.87 13.98
N ARG A 23 7.27 -3.61 15.28
CA ARG A 23 8.34 -3.61 16.30
C ARG A 23 8.95 -5.00 16.47
N ALA A 24 8.11 -6.04 16.53
CA ALA A 24 8.56 -7.42 16.68
C ALA A 24 9.43 -7.88 15.49
N ALA A 25 9.22 -7.33 14.29
CA ALA A 25 10.05 -7.63 13.13
C ALA A 25 11.42 -6.93 13.12
N GLY A 26 11.70 -6.00 14.05
CA GLY A 26 13.00 -5.33 14.16
C GLY A 26 13.33 -4.39 12.99
N ILE A 27 12.32 -3.91 12.25
CA ILE A 27 12.50 -3.05 11.08
C ILE A 27 12.41 -1.59 11.50
N ALA A 28 13.28 -0.72 10.98
CA ALA A 28 13.16 0.71 11.16
C ALA A 28 11.89 1.22 10.46
N TYR A 29 10.99 1.87 11.21
CA TYR A 29 9.71 2.34 10.70
C TYR A 29 9.37 3.77 11.12
N GLU A 30 8.49 4.39 10.36
CA GLU A 30 7.83 5.66 10.68
C GLU A 30 6.31 5.47 10.58
N ILE A 31 5.55 6.18 11.42
CA ILE A 31 4.10 6.20 11.29
C ILE A 31 3.73 7.27 10.27
N SER A 32 2.96 6.87 9.26
CA SER A 32 2.41 7.79 8.28
C SER A 32 0.94 8.04 8.62
N ASP A 33 0.65 9.21 9.20
CA ASP A 33 -0.71 9.54 9.61
C ASP A 33 -1.69 9.43 8.44
N GLY A 34 -2.73 8.64 8.65
CA GLY A 34 -3.86 8.49 7.74
C GLY A 34 -4.64 9.80 7.57
N VAL A 35 -5.59 9.78 6.63
CA VAL A 35 -6.44 10.94 6.35
C VAL A 35 -7.89 10.58 6.67
N GLU A 36 -8.47 11.31 7.62
CA GLU A 36 -9.83 11.06 8.08
C GLU A 36 -10.86 11.84 7.25
N ALA A 37 -10.92 11.53 5.96
CA ALA A 37 -11.78 12.24 5.02
C ALA A 37 -13.28 12.08 5.30
N LYS A 38 -13.69 11.14 6.16
CA LYS A 38 -15.07 11.05 6.69
C LYS A 38 -15.51 12.31 7.45
N LYS A 39 -14.58 13.03 8.09
CA LYS A 39 -14.88 14.28 8.81
C LYS A 39 -14.87 15.52 7.89
N TRP A 40 -14.59 15.36 6.59
CA TRP A 40 -14.50 16.48 5.66
C TRP A 40 -15.86 16.95 5.16
N THR A 41 -15.94 18.22 4.76
CA THR A 41 -17.12 18.74 4.08
C THR A 41 -17.23 18.16 2.68
N ALA A 42 -18.45 18.17 2.11
CA ALA A 42 -18.68 17.75 0.73
C ALA A 42 -17.81 18.55 -0.26
N ASP A 43 -17.55 19.83 0.02
CA ASP A 43 -16.75 20.71 -0.83
C ASP A 43 -15.27 20.30 -0.83
N ALA A 44 -14.72 19.98 0.34
CA ALA A 44 -13.35 19.48 0.46
C ALA A 44 -13.18 18.14 -0.25
N LEU A 45 -14.14 17.23 -0.13
CA LEU A 45 -14.15 15.96 -0.88
C LEU A 45 -14.17 16.20 -2.40
N ARG A 46 -15.01 17.12 -2.88
CA ARG A 46 -15.07 17.48 -4.32
C ARG A 46 -13.77 18.09 -4.83
N GLN A 47 -13.06 18.87 -4.01
CA GLN A 47 -11.77 19.45 -4.38
C GLN A 47 -10.65 18.39 -4.45
N ALA A 48 -10.65 17.42 -3.53
CA ALA A 48 -9.67 16.34 -3.49
C ALA A 48 -9.83 15.34 -4.65
N CYS A 49 -11.05 15.11 -5.10
CA CYS A 49 -11.36 14.16 -6.17
C CYS A 49 -11.39 14.80 -7.56
N VAL A 50 -11.21 14.00 -8.62
CA VAL A 50 -11.52 14.45 -10.00
C VAL A 50 -13.04 14.59 -10.20
N PRO A 51 -13.51 15.44 -11.13
CA PRO A 51 -14.94 15.55 -11.43
C PRO A 51 -15.55 14.20 -11.81
N GLY A 52 -16.70 13.86 -11.22
CA GLY A 52 -17.41 12.60 -11.48
C GLY A 52 -16.90 11.37 -10.71
N SER A 53 -15.88 11.53 -9.84
CA SER A 53 -15.45 10.48 -8.91
C SER A 53 -16.61 10.01 -8.03
N ARG A 54 -16.65 8.69 -7.78
CA ARG A 54 -17.65 8.03 -6.92
C ARG A 54 -17.04 7.46 -5.64
N LEU A 55 -15.84 7.92 -5.28
CA LEU A 55 -15.14 7.43 -4.10
C LEU A 55 -15.89 7.80 -2.83
N LYS A 56 -16.02 6.83 -1.93
CA LYS A 56 -16.48 7.05 -0.57
C LYS A 56 -15.42 7.86 0.20
N PRO A 57 -15.79 8.63 1.22
CA PRO A 57 -14.82 9.38 2.03
C PRO A 57 -13.70 8.49 2.60
N GLY A 58 -13.99 7.25 3.00
CA GLY A 58 -12.96 6.30 3.44
C GLY A 58 -11.93 5.98 2.36
N GLU A 59 -12.35 5.81 1.10
CA GLU A 59 -11.45 5.56 -0.03
C GLU A 59 -10.61 6.80 -0.36
N VAL A 60 -11.18 8.01 -0.26
CA VAL A 60 -10.44 9.27 -0.39
C VAL A 60 -9.36 9.36 0.69
N GLY A 61 -9.70 9.02 1.93
CA GLY A 61 -8.76 9.00 3.06
C GLY A 61 -7.60 8.04 2.84
N CYS A 62 -7.90 6.80 2.46
CA CYS A 62 -6.91 5.78 2.10
C CYS A 62 -5.99 6.27 0.98
N TYR A 63 -6.56 6.77 -0.13
CA TYR A 63 -5.81 7.27 -1.28
C TYR A 63 -4.80 8.36 -0.89
N LEU A 64 -5.26 9.37 -0.15
CA LEU A 64 -4.41 10.49 0.25
C LEU A 64 -3.34 10.07 1.28
N ALA A 65 -3.62 9.09 2.15
CA ALA A 65 -2.63 8.55 3.08
C ALA A 65 -1.48 7.84 2.35
N HIS A 66 -1.77 7.08 1.29
CA HIS A 66 -0.73 6.48 0.47
C HIS A 66 0.09 7.52 -0.29
N LEU A 67 -0.54 8.55 -0.87
CA LEU A 67 0.20 9.64 -1.52
C LEU A 67 1.08 10.41 -0.52
N ARG A 68 0.60 10.69 0.69
CA ARG A 68 1.41 11.30 1.76
C ARG A 68 2.62 10.44 2.11
N THR A 69 2.44 9.13 2.16
CA THR A 69 3.54 8.18 2.39
C THR A 69 4.55 8.22 1.24
N MET A 70 4.08 8.20 -0.01
CA MET A 70 4.92 8.33 -1.21
C MET A 70 5.68 9.67 -1.24
N GLN A 71 5.05 10.75 -0.78
CA GLN A 71 5.68 12.06 -0.65
C GLN A 71 6.88 12.02 0.32
N ARG A 72 6.72 11.41 1.51
CA ARG A 72 7.82 11.20 2.46
C ARG A 72 8.96 10.38 1.86
N ILE A 73 8.65 9.32 1.12
CA ILE A 73 9.66 8.49 0.43
C ILE A 73 10.50 9.36 -0.53
N VAL A 74 9.85 10.27 -1.25
CA VAL A 74 10.50 11.20 -2.18
C VAL A 74 11.33 12.26 -1.44
N GLU A 75 10.78 12.87 -0.39
CA GLU A 75 11.45 13.91 0.42
C GLU A 75 12.69 13.41 1.13
N TYR A 76 12.66 12.17 1.63
CA TYR A 76 13.80 11.53 2.28
C TYR A 76 14.79 10.91 1.29
N ASP A 77 14.54 11.04 -0.01
CA ASP A 77 15.33 10.44 -1.09
C ASP A 77 15.62 8.95 -0.89
N LEU A 78 14.62 8.21 -0.37
CA LEU A 78 14.76 6.77 -0.18
C LEU A 78 14.65 6.08 -1.54
N PRO A 79 15.53 5.14 -1.92
CA PRO A 79 15.45 4.45 -3.21
C PRO A 79 14.14 3.65 -3.36
N TRP A 80 13.64 3.13 -2.24
CA TRP A 80 12.36 2.44 -2.08
C TRP A 80 12.01 2.37 -0.59
N ALA A 81 10.76 2.06 -0.27
CA ALA A 81 10.34 1.77 1.09
C ALA A 81 9.24 0.70 1.13
N VAL A 82 9.07 0.09 2.29
CA VAL A 82 7.91 -0.76 2.60
C VAL A 82 6.77 0.14 3.09
N VAL A 83 5.56 -0.08 2.61
CA VAL A 83 4.33 0.56 3.10
C VAL A 83 3.41 -0.53 3.63
N LEU A 84 2.94 -0.36 4.86
CA LEU A 84 2.00 -1.25 5.54
C LEU A 84 0.81 -0.45 6.06
N GLU A 85 -0.38 -1.03 6.09
CA GLU A 85 -1.54 -0.49 6.82
C GLU A 85 -1.60 -1.10 8.23
N ASP A 86 -2.25 -0.44 9.18
CA ASP A 86 -2.27 -0.83 10.60
C ASP A 86 -3.02 -2.14 10.91
N ASP A 87 -3.83 -2.63 9.98
CA ASP A 87 -4.50 -3.93 10.06
C ASP A 87 -3.68 -5.07 9.46
N PHE A 88 -2.41 -4.87 9.11
CA PHE A 88 -1.59 -5.97 8.59
C PHE A 88 -1.37 -7.09 9.61
N CYS A 89 -1.19 -8.33 9.15
CA CYS A 89 -0.62 -9.45 9.90
C CYS A 89 0.50 -10.11 9.08
N TYR A 90 1.36 -10.90 9.73
CA TYR A 90 2.37 -11.70 9.02
C TYR A 90 1.77 -13.03 8.58
N GLU A 91 2.15 -13.47 7.39
CA GLU A 91 1.83 -14.79 6.89
C GLU A 91 2.66 -15.87 7.60
N ALA A 92 2.10 -17.07 7.76
CA ALA A 92 2.72 -18.13 8.56
C ALA A 92 3.92 -18.79 7.87
N GLU A 93 3.91 -18.87 6.53
CA GLU A 93 4.91 -19.61 5.75
C GLU A 93 5.44 -18.81 4.54
N PRO A 94 5.98 -17.58 4.73
CA PRO A 94 6.59 -16.85 3.63
C PRO A 94 7.90 -17.52 3.20
N ASP A 95 8.37 -17.22 1.98
CA ASP A 95 9.69 -17.70 1.53
C ASP A 95 10.85 -17.04 2.30
N PHE A 96 10.64 -15.82 2.82
CA PHE A 96 11.54 -15.06 3.69
C PHE A 96 10.77 -13.96 4.45
N GLY A 97 11.36 -13.47 5.54
CA GLY A 97 10.75 -12.42 6.35
C GLY A 97 10.85 -11.03 5.72
N LEU A 98 9.98 -10.11 6.17
CA LEU A 98 10.02 -8.71 5.75
C LEU A 98 11.37 -8.04 6.09
N ALA A 99 12.03 -8.46 7.17
CA ALA A 99 13.34 -7.94 7.58
C ALA A 99 14.46 -8.23 6.56
N GLU A 100 14.32 -9.32 5.78
CA GLU A 100 15.34 -9.84 4.88
C GLU A 100 15.06 -9.49 3.41
N ILE A 101 13.86 -8.98 3.10
CA ILE A 101 13.39 -8.79 1.72
C ILE A 101 14.35 -7.98 0.85
N GLY A 102 15.05 -7.01 1.44
CA GLY A 102 16.05 -6.18 0.75
C GLY A 102 17.16 -6.97 0.07
N ASN A 103 17.47 -8.18 0.56
CA ASN A 103 18.49 -9.06 0.00
C ASN A 103 18.06 -9.76 -1.30
N PHE A 104 16.76 -9.79 -1.56
CA PHE A 104 16.17 -10.60 -2.63
C PHE A 104 15.52 -9.78 -3.74
N LEU A 105 15.35 -8.46 -3.53
CA LEU A 105 14.63 -7.58 -4.45
C LEU A 105 15.12 -7.73 -5.90
N PRO A 106 14.21 -7.73 -6.89
CA PRO A 106 14.60 -7.56 -8.29
C PRO A 106 15.46 -6.31 -8.46
N LYS A 107 16.45 -6.35 -9.37
CA LYS A 107 17.37 -5.22 -9.62
C LYS A 107 16.62 -3.92 -9.95
N GLU A 108 15.51 -4.05 -10.66
CA GLU A 108 14.64 -2.94 -11.00
C GLU A 108 13.20 -3.33 -10.70
N PHE A 109 12.46 -2.47 -10.01
CA PHE A 109 11.02 -2.60 -9.78
C PHE A 109 10.41 -1.23 -9.50
N ASP A 110 9.12 -1.07 -9.81
CA ASP A 110 8.35 0.12 -9.45
C ASP A 110 7.49 -0.15 -8.21
N TYR A 111 6.94 -1.36 -8.14
CA TYR A 111 6.06 -1.80 -7.07
C TYR A 111 6.19 -3.31 -6.84
N ILE A 112 6.11 -3.74 -5.59
CA ILE A 112 6.06 -5.16 -5.22
C ILE A 112 4.91 -5.36 -4.24
N HIS A 113 3.92 -6.12 -4.67
CA HIS A 113 2.81 -6.54 -3.82
C HIS A 113 3.29 -7.59 -2.81
N LEU A 114 3.04 -7.36 -1.52
CA LEU A 114 3.48 -8.26 -0.44
C LEU A 114 2.32 -8.99 0.23
N GLN A 115 1.10 -8.46 0.08
CA GLN A 115 -0.06 -9.00 0.76
C GLN A 115 -0.60 -10.24 0.04
N ARG A 116 -1.35 -11.05 0.79
CA ARG A 116 -2.19 -12.11 0.24
C ARG A 116 -3.22 -11.54 -0.72
N ASP A 117 -3.35 -12.21 -1.87
CA ASP A 117 -4.38 -11.89 -2.86
C ASP A 117 -5.77 -11.94 -2.21
N TRP A 118 -6.44 -10.79 -2.19
CA TRP A 118 -7.82 -10.69 -1.73
C TRP A 118 -8.74 -10.37 -2.90
N GLY A 119 -9.82 -11.15 -3.04
CA GLY A 119 -10.79 -11.00 -4.12
C GLY A 119 -10.28 -11.44 -5.50
N TRP A 120 -11.10 -11.19 -6.52
CA TRP A 120 -10.80 -11.55 -7.91
C TRP A 120 -10.59 -10.32 -8.78
N ASN A 121 -9.37 -10.17 -9.33
CA ASN A 121 -9.08 -9.16 -10.35
C ASN A 121 -8.91 -9.83 -11.72
N ARG A 122 -9.87 -9.60 -12.62
CA ARG A 122 -9.87 -10.10 -14.01
C ARG A 122 -8.65 -9.71 -14.83
N ARG A 123 -8.01 -8.60 -14.48
CA ARG A 123 -6.85 -8.07 -15.20
C ARG A 123 -5.56 -8.70 -14.72
N LEU A 124 -5.58 -9.41 -13.59
CA LEU A 124 -4.38 -10.02 -13.01
C LEU A 124 -3.83 -11.10 -13.95
N ARG A 125 -2.65 -10.84 -14.49
CA ARG A 125 -1.83 -11.80 -15.21
C ARG A 125 -0.49 -11.92 -14.50
N VAL A 126 -0.03 -13.14 -14.35
CA VAL A 126 1.17 -13.48 -13.60
C VAL A 126 2.12 -14.24 -14.51
N SER A 127 3.41 -13.92 -14.42
CA SER A 127 4.46 -14.68 -15.11
C SER A 127 5.69 -14.86 -14.20
N PRO A 128 6.38 -16.01 -14.26
CA PRO A 128 7.62 -16.20 -13.50
C PRO A 128 8.66 -15.14 -13.88
N HIS A 129 9.41 -14.64 -12.89
CA HIS A 129 10.52 -13.71 -13.15
C HIS A 129 11.82 -14.19 -12.52
N CYS A 130 11.84 -14.37 -11.20
CA CYS A 130 12.98 -14.93 -10.49
C CYS A 130 12.51 -15.90 -9.39
N GLN A 131 13.44 -16.36 -8.55
CA GLN A 131 13.19 -17.40 -7.55
C GLN A 131 11.99 -17.07 -6.64
N TRP A 132 11.85 -15.80 -6.27
CA TRP A 132 10.95 -15.35 -5.22
C TRP A 132 9.84 -14.40 -5.69
N PHE A 133 9.99 -13.85 -6.89
CA PHE A 133 9.10 -12.82 -7.42
C PHE A 133 8.51 -13.23 -8.75
N GLU A 134 7.24 -12.89 -8.92
CA GLU A 134 6.48 -13.06 -10.16
C GLU A 134 6.12 -11.69 -10.73
N ARG A 135 6.28 -11.52 -12.03
CA ARG A 135 5.87 -10.30 -12.72
C ARG A 135 4.35 -10.30 -12.85
N ILE A 136 3.73 -9.17 -12.52
CA ILE A 136 2.28 -9.01 -12.59
C ILE A 136 1.88 -7.86 -13.52
N HIS A 137 0.74 -8.05 -14.18
CA HIS A 137 -0.07 -7.01 -14.81
C HIS A 137 -1.46 -7.08 -14.20
N GLY A 138 -2.04 -5.96 -13.80
CA GLY A 138 -2.99 -5.92 -12.69
C GLY A 138 -2.30 -6.12 -11.33
N THR A 139 -3.02 -5.82 -10.26
CA THR A 139 -2.63 -6.21 -8.88
C THR A 139 -3.78 -6.98 -8.25
N PRO A 140 -3.52 -7.89 -7.30
CA PRO A 140 -4.56 -8.22 -6.33
C PRO A 140 -5.05 -6.93 -5.66
N LEU A 141 -6.34 -6.88 -5.33
CA LEU A 141 -6.93 -5.67 -4.75
C LEU A 141 -6.52 -5.53 -3.28
N GLY A 142 -6.49 -4.29 -2.79
CA GLY A 142 -5.99 -3.91 -1.47
C GLY A 142 -4.53 -3.42 -1.45
N THR A 143 -4.20 -2.71 -0.36
CA THR A 143 -2.94 -1.98 -0.17
C THR A 143 -2.33 -2.14 1.22
N THR A 144 -2.78 -3.14 1.97
CA THR A 144 -2.30 -3.53 3.31
C THR A 144 -0.78 -3.70 3.37
N GLY A 145 -0.14 -4.16 2.30
CA GLY A 145 1.32 -4.22 2.28
C GLY A 145 1.97 -4.29 0.91
N TYR A 146 2.94 -3.41 0.68
CA TYR A 146 3.72 -3.37 -0.55
C TYR A 146 5.10 -2.71 -0.39
N ILE A 147 5.97 -2.88 -1.38
CA ILE A 147 7.18 -2.08 -1.57
C ILE A 147 6.96 -1.15 -2.76
N VAL A 148 7.41 0.08 -2.65
CA VAL A 148 7.34 1.04 -3.76
C VAL A 148 8.68 1.76 -3.96
N ALA A 149 9.11 1.88 -5.22
CA ALA A 149 10.33 2.57 -5.59
C ALA A 149 10.12 4.08 -5.66
N ASN A 150 11.16 4.85 -5.34
CA ASN A 150 11.14 6.31 -5.37
C ASN A 150 10.65 6.87 -6.71
N ARG A 151 11.19 6.33 -7.81
CA ARG A 151 10.86 6.76 -9.17
C ARG A 151 9.37 6.63 -9.46
N PHE A 152 8.74 5.57 -8.96
CA PHE A 152 7.30 5.36 -9.13
C PHE A 152 6.50 6.28 -8.21
N CYS A 153 6.96 6.54 -6.98
CA CYS A 153 6.37 7.56 -6.11
C CYS A 153 6.30 8.93 -6.81
N ARG A 154 7.37 9.34 -7.51
CA ARG A 154 7.38 10.60 -8.27
C ARG A 154 6.36 10.61 -9.40
N VAL A 155 6.19 9.49 -10.11
CA VAL A 155 5.14 9.34 -11.14
C VAL A 155 3.76 9.47 -10.51
N MET A 156 3.53 8.81 -9.37
CA MET A 156 2.26 8.84 -8.64
C MET A 156 1.89 10.26 -8.23
N LEU A 157 2.81 10.96 -7.57
CA LEU A 157 2.60 12.31 -7.06
C LEU A 157 2.40 13.35 -8.19
N ARG A 158 3.10 13.18 -9.31
CA ARG A 158 3.01 14.10 -10.46
C ARG A 158 1.69 13.99 -11.22
N ASN A 159 1.20 12.76 -11.42
CA ASN A 159 0.10 12.50 -12.36
C ASN A 159 -1.23 12.23 -11.66
N PHE A 160 -1.20 11.85 -10.39
CA PHE A 160 -2.37 11.34 -9.67
C PHE A 160 -2.58 12.07 -8.34
N SER A 161 -2.36 13.39 -8.31
CA SER A 161 -2.53 14.20 -7.09
C SER A 161 -3.99 14.40 -6.66
N ARG A 162 -4.96 14.01 -7.50
CA ARG A 162 -6.40 14.05 -7.20
C ARG A 162 -7.00 12.66 -7.28
N CYS A 163 -7.91 12.33 -6.37
CA CYS A 163 -8.50 11.01 -6.25
C CYS A 163 -9.45 10.72 -7.43
N GLU A 164 -9.05 9.81 -8.32
CA GLU A 164 -9.85 9.39 -9.48
C GLU A 164 -10.56 8.04 -9.32
N MET A 165 -9.95 7.12 -8.56
CA MET A 165 -10.47 5.81 -8.21
C MET A 165 -9.80 5.33 -6.92
N ALA A 166 -10.22 4.18 -6.40
CA ALA A 166 -9.60 3.60 -5.22
C ALA A 166 -8.11 3.33 -5.52
N ILE A 167 -7.25 3.53 -4.53
CA ILE A 167 -5.80 3.50 -4.73
C ILE A 167 -5.30 2.15 -5.24
N ASP A 168 -5.93 1.06 -4.80
CA ASP A 168 -5.65 -0.30 -5.26
C ASP A 168 -6.01 -0.50 -6.74
N GLN A 169 -7.15 0.05 -7.19
CA GLN A 169 -7.55 0.06 -8.60
C GLN A 169 -6.58 0.89 -9.44
N LEU A 170 -6.12 2.03 -8.92
CA LEU A 170 -5.13 2.86 -9.59
C LEU A 170 -3.80 2.11 -9.75
N LEU A 171 -3.30 1.48 -8.69
CA LEU A 171 -2.10 0.64 -8.74
C LEU A 171 -2.26 -0.54 -9.71
N SER A 172 -3.42 -1.21 -9.69
CA SER A 172 -3.74 -2.25 -10.66
C SER A 172 -3.67 -1.72 -12.09
N ARG A 173 -4.11 -0.49 -12.36
CA ARG A 173 -4.05 0.11 -13.70
C ARG A 173 -2.63 0.53 -14.08
N ALA A 174 -1.88 1.10 -13.14
CA ALA A 174 -0.49 1.54 -13.36
C ALA A 174 0.44 0.38 -13.74
N SER A 175 0.20 -0.82 -13.22
CA SER A 175 0.95 -2.04 -13.56
C SER A 175 0.95 -2.42 -15.05
N GLU A 176 0.02 -1.87 -15.85
CA GLU A 176 0.00 -2.09 -17.30
C GLU A 176 1.19 -1.42 -18.01
N THR A 177 1.73 -0.36 -17.42
CA THR A 177 2.82 0.45 -17.99
C THR A 177 4.08 0.49 -17.13
N HIS A 178 4.04 -0.11 -15.94
CA HIS A 178 5.12 -0.09 -14.96
C HIS A 178 5.55 -1.50 -14.53
N MET A 179 6.67 -1.57 -13.82
CA MET A 179 7.30 -2.81 -13.42
C MET A 179 6.84 -3.28 -12.05
N PHE A 180 5.75 -4.04 -12.07
CA PHE A 180 5.11 -4.56 -10.88
C PHE A 180 5.44 -6.04 -10.68
N PHE A 181 5.74 -6.40 -9.44
CA PHE A 181 5.91 -7.78 -9.02
C PHE A 181 4.97 -8.11 -7.86
N ARG A 182 4.86 -9.39 -7.58
CA ARG A 182 4.42 -9.91 -6.27
C ARG A 182 5.44 -10.92 -5.76
N THR A 183 5.45 -11.17 -4.46
CA THR A 183 6.13 -12.34 -3.90
C THR A 183 5.35 -13.61 -4.28
N ARG A 184 6.05 -14.73 -4.48
CA ARG A 184 5.40 -16.02 -4.78
C ARG A 184 4.52 -16.49 -3.63
N LYS A 185 5.04 -16.38 -2.40
CA LYS A 185 4.26 -16.50 -1.17
C LYS A 185 4.05 -15.13 -0.57
N PRO A 186 2.82 -14.76 -0.16
CA PRO A 186 2.59 -13.48 0.51
C PRO A 186 3.38 -13.43 1.82
N ILE A 187 3.83 -12.22 2.18
CA ILE A 187 4.54 -11.96 3.44
C ILE A 187 3.58 -11.41 4.50
N VAL A 188 2.57 -10.66 4.06
CA VAL A 188 1.57 -10.07 4.94
C VAL A 188 0.16 -10.43 4.50
N GLY A 189 -0.78 -10.34 5.42
CA GLY A 189 -2.21 -10.45 5.18
C GLY A 189 -2.95 -9.35 5.92
N ILE A 190 -4.27 -9.47 5.97
CA ILE A 190 -5.14 -8.60 6.77
C ILE A 190 -5.50 -9.33 8.06
N GLN A 191 -5.34 -8.66 9.18
CA GLN A 191 -5.83 -9.10 10.47
C GLN A 191 -7.35 -8.89 10.52
N GLU A 192 -8.09 -9.98 10.45
CA GLU A 192 -9.54 -9.96 10.63
C GLU A 192 -9.93 -9.56 12.07
N GLY A 193 -11.15 -9.02 12.21
CA GLY A 193 -11.73 -8.66 13.51
C GLY A 193 -11.34 -7.29 14.06
N LEU A 194 -10.59 -6.46 13.29
CA LEU A 194 -10.20 -5.11 13.70
C LEU A 194 -11.07 -3.97 13.11
N GLY A 195 -12.11 -4.31 12.32
CA GLY A 195 -12.96 -3.35 11.61
C GLY A 195 -12.29 -2.71 10.38
N THR A 196 -13.07 -2.04 9.53
CA THR A 196 -12.58 -1.39 8.30
C THR A 196 -13.02 0.05 8.19
N VAL A 197 -12.05 0.97 8.12
CA VAL A 197 -12.36 2.39 7.97
C VAL A 197 -13.03 2.70 6.61
N ILE A 198 -12.91 1.80 5.62
CA ILE A 198 -13.43 2.00 4.26
C ILE A 198 -14.91 1.64 4.15
N HIS A 199 -15.35 0.55 4.78
CA HIS A 199 -16.72 0.02 4.63
C HIS A 199 -17.67 0.30 5.79
N ASP A 200 -17.20 0.93 6.88
CA ASP A 200 -18.10 1.42 7.93
C ASP A 200 -18.95 2.57 7.37
N GLU A 201 -20.17 2.23 6.92
CA GLU A 201 -21.29 3.13 6.63
C GLU A 201 -22.05 3.49 7.91
#